data_AF-A0A3R9PEG3-F1
#
_entry.id   AF-A0A3R9PEG3-F1
#
_cell.length_a   1.000
_cell.length_b   1.000
_cell.length_c   1.000
_cell.angle_alpha   90.00
_cell.angle_beta   90.00
_cell.angle_gamma   90.00
#
_symmetry.space_group_name_H-M   'P 1'
#
loop_
_entity.id
_entity.type
_entity.pdbx_description
1 polymer ?
#
loop_
_entity_poly.entity_id
_entity_poly.type
_entity_poly.pdbx_seq_one_letter_code
_entity_poly.pdbx_strand_id
1 'polypeptide(L)'
;MKRKIAIGFLFFILFLSGCVKEQTFEDFFHQRMEEMHEGEENFTYSLVHKKLNVVNEEDAIAVYKEQNEQGEQIFIAYFKKQDKQWEWKHTRGGEWNSPDKWSATNQPPYIYSGPISDNSISEVFVGKEKARILEVEEDKRFWYAITPIQDNEVFYKREDGAKEKIEEVKHE
;
A
#
# COMPACT_ATOMS: atom_id res chain seq x y z
N MET A 1 -7.99 74.45 -0.71
CA MET A 1 -8.70 73.16 -0.77
C MET A 1 -7.69 72.03 -0.96
N LYS A 2 -7.50 71.20 0.07
CA LYS A 2 -6.49 70.12 0.11
C LYS A 2 -7.08 68.84 -0.50
N ARG A 3 -6.51 68.37 -1.61
CA ARG A 3 -6.68 67.01 -2.14
C ARG A 3 -5.33 66.32 -2.05
N LYS A 4 -5.27 65.19 -1.37
CA LYS A 4 -4.57 63.94 -1.76
C LYS A 4 -4.81 62.90 -0.65
N ILE A 5 -5.93 62.20 -0.81
CA ILE A 5 -6.27 60.93 -0.19
C ILE A 5 -5.44 59.84 -0.86
N ALA A 6 -5.31 58.71 -0.15
CA ALA A 6 -4.77 57.40 -0.56
C ALA A 6 -3.34 57.14 -0.10
N ILE A 7 -3.16 57.12 1.22
CA ILE A 7 -2.11 56.33 1.86
C ILE A 7 -2.38 54.86 1.52
N GLY A 8 -1.35 54.21 1.00
CA GLY A 8 -1.38 52.94 0.29
C GLY A 8 -2.16 51.83 1.00
N PHE A 9 -3.17 51.34 0.30
CA PHE A 9 -3.83 50.05 0.46
C PHE A 9 -2.85 48.93 0.02
N LEU A 10 -1.64 48.87 0.60
CA LEU A 10 -0.57 47.96 0.17
C LEU A 10 0.02 47.15 1.34
N PHE A 11 -0.84 46.70 2.27
CA PHE A 11 -0.41 45.89 3.41
C PHE A 11 -1.37 44.74 3.76
N PHE A 12 -2.17 44.25 2.81
CA PHE A 12 -3.11 43.14 3.06
C PHE A 12 -2.86 41.86 2.24
N ILE A 13 -1.81 41.82 1.41
CA ILE A 13 -1.49 40.62 0.58
C ILE A 13 -0.40 39.75 1.25
N LEU A 14 0.22 40.18 2.35
CA LEU A 14 1.35 39.48 2.97
C LEU A 14 1.00 38.39 4.01
N PHE A 15 -0.28 38.09 4.26
CA PHE A 15 -0.68 37.14 5.30
C PHE A 15 -1.64 36.04 4.82
N LEU A 16 -1.56 35.66 3.53
CA LEU A 16 -2.18 34.43 3.02
C LEU A 16 -1.14 33.37 2.64
N SER A 17 0.04 33.39 3.25
CA SER A 17 0.86 32.19 3.38
C SER A 17 0.21 31.29 4.43
N GLY A 18 -1.00 30.80 4.13
CA GLY A 18 -1.61 29.71 4.87
C GLY A 18 -0.61 28.58 4.85
N CYS A 19 -0.11 28.21 6.03
CA CYS A 19 0.70 27.02 6.19
C CYS A 19 -0.22 25.85 5.84
N VAL A 20 -0.27 25.45 4.57
CA VAL A 20 -1.00 24.25 4.15
C VAL A 20 -0.29 23.12 4.86
N LYS A 21 -0.94 22.61 5.91
CA LYS A 21 -0.43 21.47 6.66
C LYS A 21 -0.20 20.36 5.66
N GLU A 22 1.04 19.88 5.59
CA GLU A 22 1.40 18.81 4.68
C GLU A 22 0.53 17.58 4.97
N GLN A 23 -0.07 17.02 3.91
CA GLN A 23 -0.95 15.87 4.03
C GLN A 23 -0.15 14.66 4.54
N THR A 24 -0.68 13.97 5.55
CA THR A 24 -0.05 12.74 6.02
C THR A 24 -0.30 11.61 5.02
N PHE A 25 0.53 10.57 5.07
CA PHE A 25 0.33 9.39 4.22
C PHE A 25 -1.05 8.75 4.41
N GLU A 26 -1.50 8.66 5.66
CA GLU A 26 -2.77 8.04 6.00
C GLU A 26 -3.97 8.90 5.54
N ASP A 27 -3.88 10.22 5.69
CA ASP A 27 -4.90 11.14 5.16
C ASP A 27 -5.01 10.99 3.63
N PHE A 28 -3.87 10.91 2.94
CA PHE A 28 -3.84 10.68 1.49
C PHE A 28 -4.46 9.34 1.12
N PHE A 29 -4.11 8.27 1.83
CA PHE A 29 -4.64 6.93 1.59
C PHE A 29 -6.17 6.93 1.72
N HIS A 30 -6.71 7.44 2.82
CA HIS A 30 -8.15 7.45 3.06
C HIS A 30 -8.90 8.31 2.04
N GLN A 31 -8.40 9.52 1.76
CA GLN A 31 -8.96 10.38 0.73
C GLN A 31 -8.99 9.65 -0.63
N ARG A 32 -7.90 8.99 -1.00
CA ARG A 32 -7.81 8.33 -2.29
C ARG A 32 -8.74 7.13 -2.41
N MET A 33 -8.90 6.36 -1.33
CA MET A 33 -9.87 5.26 -1.26
C MET A 33 -11.31 5.78 -1.43
N GLU A 34 -11.67 6.89 -0.78
CA GLU A 34 -12.98 7.51 -0.93
C GLU A 34 -13.22 8.01 -2.36
N GLU A 35 -12.23 8.66 -2.98
CA GLU A 35 -12.32 9.15 -4.37
C GLU A 35 -12.44 8.02 -5.40
N MET A 36 -11.71 6.92 -5.23
CA MET A 36 -11.71 5.81 -6.20
C MET A 36 -13.01 5.03 -6.21
N HIS A 37 -13.72 5.00 -5.10
CA HIS A 37 -14.97 4.24 -4.90
C HIS A 37 -16.18 5.16 -4.69
N GLU A 38 -16.11 6.41 -5.15
CA GLU A 38 -17.21 7.37 -5.04
C GLU A 38 -18.44 6.82 -5.79
N GLY A 39 -19.54 6.64 -5.06
CA GLY A 39 -20.81 6.14 -5.61
C GLY A 39 -21.00 4.62 -5.53
N GLU A 40 -20.03 3.87 -5.00
CA GLU A 40 -20.20 2.43 -4.74
C GLU A 40 -20.97 2.19 -3.42
N GLU A 41 -22.18 1.64 -3.50
CA GLU A 41 -23.07 1.52 -2.32
C GLU A 41 -22.65 0.44 -1.31
N ASN A 42 -21.96 -0.62 -1.77
CA ASN A 42 -21.58 -1.77 -0.95
C ASN A 42 -20.07 -1.89 -0.72
N PHE A 43 -19.34 -0.80 -0.96
CA PHE A 43 -17.90 -0.75 -0.79
C PHE A 43 -17.54 -0.41 0.66
N THR A 44 -16.69 -1.22 1.27
CA THR A 44 -16.01 -0.84 2.52
C THR A 44 -14.56 -1.23 2.45
N TYR A 45 -13.71 -0.52 3.19
CA TYR A 45 -12.29 -0.84 3.27
C TYR A 45 -11.75 -0.63 4.69
N SER A 46 -10.62 -1.25 4.98
CA SER A 46 -9.91 -1.06 6.24
C SER A 46 -8.40 -1.14 6.05
N LEU A 47 -7.67 -0.23 6.67
CA LEU A 47 -6.20 -0.25 6.68
C LEU A 47 -5.71 -1.29 7.70
N VAL A 48 -5.02 -2.32 7.22
CA VAL A 48 -4.48 -3.41 8.05
C VAL A 48 -3.07 -3.08 8.54
N HIS A 49 -2.23 -2.57 7.64
CA HIS A 49 -0.84 -2.27 7.95
C HIS A 49 -0.37 -1.07 7.13
N LYS A 50 0.50 -0.27 7.73
CA LYS A 50 1.25 0.76 7.02
C LYS A 50 2.72 0.75 7.44
N LYS A 51 3.58 1.13 6.50
CA LYS A 51 5.00 1.35 6.77
C LYS A 51 5.49 2.49 5.89
N LEU A 52 6.12 3.49 6.51
CA LEU A 52 6.86 4.55 5.83
C LEU A 52 8.31 4.11 5.64
N ASN A 53 8.99 4.75 4.70
CA ASN A 53 10.41 4.63 4.43
C ASN A 53 10.82 3.18 4.19
N VAL A 54 10.10 2.55 3.26
CA VAL A 54 10.19 1.14 2.94
C VAL A 54 11.45 0.85 2.12
N VAL A 55 11.67 1.63 1.06
CA VAL A 55 12.87 1.53 0.21
C VAL A 55 13.70 2.82 0.26
N ASN A 56 13.04 3.98 0.36
CA ASN A 56 13.61 5.32 0.41
C ASN A 56 12.87 6.16 1.45
N GLU A 57 13.44 7.28 1.92
CA GLU A 57 12.84 8.16 2.95
C GLU A 57 11.50 8.81 2.58
N GLU A 58 11.06 8.65 1.34
CA GLU A 58 9.87 9.29 0.77
C GLU A 58 8.95 8.28 0.11
N ASP A 59 8.91 7.05 0.61
CA ASP A 59 7.95 6.04 0.16
C ASP A 59 7.21 5.37 1.30
N ALA A 60 6.14 4.66 0.94
CA ALA A 60 5.29 3.97 1.89
C ALA A 60 4.61 2.77 1.25
N ILE A 61 4.11 1.89 2.11
CA ILE A 61 3.12 0.89 1.74
C ILE A 61 1.89 0.99 2.64
N ALA A 62 0.74 0.61 2.08
CA ALA A 62 -0.46 0.24 2.82
C ALA A 62 -0.84 -1.20 2.46
N VAL A 63 -1.08 -2.04 3.46
CA VAL A 63 -1.84 -3.28 3.31
C VAL A 63 -3.24 -3.02 3.83
N TYR A 64 -4.25 -3.36 3.06
CA TYR A 64 -5.63 -3.01 3.37
C TYR A 64 -6.58 -4.06 2.80
N LYS A 65 -7.75 -4.18 3.44
CA LYS A 65 -8.85 -5.02 2.95
C LYS A 65 -9.87 -4.17 2.23
N GLU A 66 -10.48 -4.74 1.22
CA GLU A 66 -11.70 -4.24 0.60
C GLU A 66 -12.79 -5.30 0.71
N GLN A 67 -14.03 -4.85 0.84
CA GLN A 67 -15.23 -5.66 0.67
C GLN A 67 -16.06 -4.99 -0.42
N ASN A 68 -16.28 -5.72 -1.52
CA ASN A 68 -17.06 -5.28 -2.67
C ASN A 68 -17.94 -6.45 -3.18
N GLU A 69 -18.53 -6.32 -4.37
CA GLU A 69 -19.39 -7.35 -4.98
C GLU A 69 -18.69 -8.69 -5.25
N GLN A 70 -17.36 -8.68 -5.39
CA GLN A 70 -16.53 -9.89 -5.57
C GLN A 70 -16.17 -10.58 -4.25
N GLY A 71 -16.54 -9.97 -3.11
CA GLY A 71 -16.25 -10.49 -1.77
C GLY A 71 -15.14 -9.73 -1.06
N GLU A 72 -14.57 -10.35 -0.03
CA GLU A 72 -13.45 -9.78 0.73
C GLU A 72 -12.14 -10.05 0.00
N GLN A 73 -11.36 -8.99 -0.20
CA GLN A 73 -10.07 -9.01 -0.87
C GLN A 73 -9.02 -8.31 0.01
N ILE A 74 -7.75 -8.68 -0.16
CA ILE A 74 -6.63 -8.01 0.50
C ILE A 74 -5.60 -7.54 -0.52
N PHE A 75 -5.14 -6.31 -0.30
CA PHE A 75 -4.22 -5.61 -1.18
C PHE A 75 -3.03 -5.05 -0.42
N ILE A 76 -1.92 -4.89 -1.14
CA ILE A 76 -0.77 -4.08 -0.79
C ILE A 76 -0.57 -3.03 -1.89
N ALA A 77 -0.49 -1.77 -1.49
CA ALA A 77 -0.21 -0.66 -2.39
C ALA A 77 1.11 0.02 -2.03
N TYR A 78 1.83 0.46 -3.05
CA TYR A 78 3.06 1.24 -2.94
C TYR A 78 2.82 2.71 -3.27
N PHE A 79 3.42 3.55 -2.46
CA PHE A 79 3.28 4.99 -2.55
C PHE A 79 4.64 5.63 -2.58
N LYS A 80 4.76 6.69 -3.37
CA LYS A 80 5.95 7.51 -3.38
C LYS A 80 5.55 8.96 -3.20
N LYS A 81 6.29 9.69 -2.39
CA LYS A 81 6.15 11.11 -2.22
C LYS A 81 7.04 11.81 -3.24
N GLN A 82 6.48 12.74 -4.02
CA GLN A 82 7.18 13.58 -4.98
C GLN A 82 6.70 15.01 -4.80
N ASP A 83 7.61 15.98 -4.73
CA ASP A 83 7.26 17.40 -4.54
C ASP A 83 6.29 17.65 -3.36
N LYS A 84 6.50 16.91 -2.26
CA LYS A 84 5.68 16.91 -1.03
C LYS A 84 4.26 16.33 -1.17
N GLN A 85 3.93 15.73 -2.31
CA GLN A 85 2.64 15.09 -2.57
C GLN A 85 2.82 13.59 -2.65
N TRP A 86 1.88 12.84 -2.07
CA TRP A 86 1.86 11.39 -2.20
C TRP A 86 1.28 10.98 -3.54
N GLU A 87 1.86 9.95 -4.14
CA GLU A 87 1.39 9.34 -5.36
C GLU A 87 1.19 7.84 -5.14
N TRP A 88 0.02 7.35 -5.55
CA TRP A 88 -0.29 5.93 -5.61
C TRP A 88 0.35 5.32 -6.85
N LYS A 89 1.34 4.45 -6.69
CA LYS A 89 2.12 3.92 -7.82
C LYS A 89 1.56 2.60 -8.33
N HIS A 90 1.47 1.60 -7.46
CA HIS A 90 1.08 0.24 -7.84
C HIS A 90 0.29 -0.42 -6.70
N THR A 91 -0.63 -1.29 -7.07
CA THR A 91 -1.36 -2.18 -6.16
C THR A 91 -1.17 -3.61 -6.59
N ARG A 92 -1.01 -4.52 -5.63
CA ARG A 92 -1.11 -5.97 -5.81
C ARG A 92 -1.97 -6.56 -4.71
N GLY A 93 -2.55 -7.72 -4.97
CA GLY A 93 -3.45 -8.37 -4.02
C GLY A 93 -4.36 -9.36 -4.69
N GLY A 94 -5.35 -9.83 -3.95
CA GLY A 94 -6.34 -10.76 -4.47
C GLY A 94 -7.30 -11.25 -3.40
N GLU A 95 -8.17 -12.17 -3.82
CA GLU A 95 -9.11 -12.86 -2.96
C GLU A 95 -8.40 -13.83 -2.01
N TRP A 96 -8.91 -13.94 -0.79
CA TRP A 96 -8.42 -14.88 0.22
C TRP A 96 -8.50 -16.36 -0.20
N ASN A 97 -9.53 -16.70 -0.98
CA ASN A 97 -9.85 -18.09 -1.32
C ASN A 97 -9.08 -18.62 -2.52
N SER A 98 -8.10 -17.87 -3.05
CA SER A 98 -7.23 -18.39 -4.11
C SER A 98 -6.11 -19.23 -3.48
N PRO A 99 -6.07 -20.57 -3.72
CA PRO A 99 -5.09 -21.43 -3.07
C PRO A 99 -3.67 -21.07 -3.51
N ASP A 100 -2.83 -20.67 -2.54
CA ASP A 100 -1.36 -20.54 -2.60
C ASP A 100 -0.82 -19.79 -3.82
N LYS A 101 -1.40 -18.62 -4.05
CA LYS A 101 -1.08 -17.75 -5.19
C LYS A 101 -0.36 -16.51 -4.71
N TRP A 102 0.85 -16.31 -5.21
CA TRP A 102 1.58 -15.05 -5.04
C TRP A 102 1.69 -14.31 -6.37
N SER A 103 1.81 -13.00 -6.30
CA SER A 103 2.11 -12.16 -7.46
C SER A 103 3.17 -11.14 -7.13
N ALA A 104 3.85 -10.64 -8.17
CA ALA A 104 4.77 -9.52 -8.06
C ALA A 104 4.31 -8.29 -8.85
N THR A 105 4.69 -7.09 -8.40
CA THR A 105 4.71 -5.92 -9.29
C THR A 105 5.73 -6.14 -10.41
N ASN A 106 5.51 -5.53 -11.57
CA ASN A 106 6.41 -5.63 -12.73
C ASN A 106 7.43 -4.48 -12.80
N GLN A 107 7.44 -3.60 -11.81
CA GLN A 107 8.32 -2.42 -11.73
C GLN A 107 8.89 -2.29 -10.32
N PRO A 108 10.11 -1.75 -10.19
CA PRO A 108 10.73 -1.52 -8.88
C PRO A 108 10.03 -0.40 -8.09
N PRO A 109 9.95 -0.53 -6.75
CA PRO A 109 10.36 -1.71 -6.02
C PRO A 109 9.41 -2.89 -6.27
N TYR A 110 10.00 -4.07 -6.43
CA TYR A 110 9.26 -5.28 -6.69
C TYR A 110 8.60 -5.73 -5.38
N ILE A 111 7.27 -5.76 -5.38
CA ILE A 111 6.45 -6.16 -4.25
C ILE A 111 5.90 -7.53 -4.55
N TYR A 112 6.32 -8.50 -3.73
CA TYR A 112 5.83 -9.86 -3.72
C TYR A 112 4.83 -9.96 -2.60
N SER A 113 3.68 -10.57 -2.86
CA SER A 113 2.69 -10.76 -1.82
C SER A 113 1.71 -11.88 -2.14
N GLY A 114 1.09 -12.41 -1.10
CA GLY A 114 -0.01 -13.36 -1.24
C GLY A 114 -0.75 -13.60 0.08
N PRO A 115 -1.99 -14.10 0.00
CA PRO A 115 -2.69 -14.64 1.15
C PRO A 115 -2.08 -15.98 1.59
N ILE A 116 -2.21 -16.29 2.86
CA ILE A 116 -1.90 -17.59 3.48
C ILE A 116 -3.12 -18.01 4.28
N SER A 117 -3.70 -19.14 3.88
CA SER A 117 -4.78 -19.84 4.59
C SER A 117 -4.32 -21.14 5.25
N ASP A 118 -3.15 -21.68 4.86
CA ASP A 118 -2.56 -22.86 5.48
C ASP A 118 -1.72 -22.45 6.70
N ASN A 119 -2.22 -22.76 7.90
CA ASN A 119 -1.58 -22.47 9.18
C ASN A 119 -0.25 -23.20 9.38
N SER A 120 0.04 -24.27 8.64
CA SER A 120 1.34 -24.95 8.72
C SER A 120 2.48 -24.15 8.10
N ILE A 121 2.20 -23.10 7.31
CA ILE A 121 3.23 -22.21 6.77
C ILE A 121 3.77 -21.32 7.89
N SER A 122 5.06 -21.45 8.19
CA SER A 122 5.72 -20.70 9.26
C SER A 122 6.52 -19.50 8.75
N GLU A 123 7.09 -19.59 7.55
CA GLU A 123 7.91 -18.55 6.94
C GLU A 123 7.69 -18.52 5.42
N VAL A 124 7.82 -17.33 4.84
CA VAL A 124 7.86 -17.14 3.39
C VAL A 124 9.17 -16.47 3.01
N PHE A 125 9.76 -16.89 1.90
CA PHE A 125 11.01 -16.35 1.36
C PHE A 125 10.83 -15.93 -0.09
N VAL A 126 11.46 -14.83 -0.47
CA VAL A 126 11.65 -14.38 -1.85
C VAL A 126 13.15 -14.41 -2.13
N GLY A 127 13.59 -15.37 -2.93
CA GLY A 127 14.99 -15.73 -3.06
C GLY A 127 15.61 -16.08 -1.70
N LYS A 128 16.46 -15.17 -1.20
CA LYS A 128 17.11 -15.30 0.12
C LYS A 128 16.47 -14.44 1.21
N GLU A 129 15.58 -13.53 0.84
CA GLU A 129 14.99 -12.58 1.76
C GLU A 129 13.77 -13.18 2.45
N LYS A 130 13.70 -13.05 3.77
CA LYS A 130 12.53 -13.48 4.53
C LYS A 130 11.43 -12.43 4.38
N ALA A 131 10.27 -12.86 3.91
CA ALA A 131 9.09 -12.03 3.82
C ALA A 131 8.49 -11.76 5.22
N ARG A 132 7.71 -10.68 5.31
CA ARG A 132 6.91 -10.39 6.49
C ARG A 132 5.56 -11.07 6.37
N ILE A 133 5.12 -11.74 7.43
CA ILE A 133 3.77 -12.26 7.58
C ILE A 133 3.00 -11.34 8.53
N LEU A 134 1.77 -11.00 8.15
CA LEU A 134 0.81 -10.23 8.93
C LEU A 134 -0.34 -11.16 9.32
N GLU A 135 -0.63 -11.23 10.61
CA GLU A 135 -1.88 -11.81 11.11
C GLU A 135 -3.01 -10.80 10.85
N VAL A 136 -3.97 -11.16 10.01
CA VAL A 136 -5.06 -10.24 9.62
C VAL A 136 -6.33 -10.56 10.40
N GLU A 137 -6.76 -11.83 10.37
CA GLU A 137 -7.88 -12.37 11.16
C GLU A 137 -7.56 -13.81 11.58
N GLU A 138 -8.44 -14.42 12.38
CA GLU A 138 -8.36 -15.85 12.70
C GLU A 138 -8.31 -16.66 11.39
N ASP A 139 -7.22 -17.41 11.21
CA ASP A 139 -6.88 -18.21 10.01
C ASP A 139 -6.64 -17.46 8.69
N LYS A 140 -6.55 -16.12 8.72
CA LYS A 140 -6.17 -15.30 7.55
C LYS A 140 -4.88 -14.55 7.79
N ARG A 141 -3.84 -14.95 7.05
CA ARG A 141 -2.53 -14.32 7.11
C ARG A 141 -2.16 -13.75 5.75
N PHE A 142 -1.44 -12.64 5.73
CA PHE A 142 -0.98 -12.02 4.49
C PHE A 142 0.51 -11.80 4.56
N TRP A 143 1.23 -12.20 3.52
CA TRP A 143 2.67 -11.99 3.48
C TRP A 143 3.06 -11.00 2.39
N TYR A 144 4.17 -10.29 2.64
CA TYR A 144 4.81 -9.49 1.61
C TYR A 144 6.33 -9.42 1.77
N ALA A 145 7.01 -9.24 0.64
CA ALA A 145 8.41 -8.87 0.57
C ALA A 145 8.61 -7.76 -0.46
N ILE A 146 9.57 -6.89 -0.21
CA ILE A 146 9.84 -5.72 -1.06
C ILE A 146 11.33 -5.70 -1.35
N THR A 147 11.68 -5.71 -2.63
CA THR A 147 13.07 -5.76 -3.08
C THR A 147 13.31 -4.81 -4.26
N PRO A 148 14.47 -4.14 -4.32
CA PRO A 148 14.84 -3.34 -5.48
C PRO A 148 15.22 -4.19 -6.70
N ILE A 149 15.49 -5.49 -6.51
CA ILE A 149 15.93 -6.43 -7.55
C ILE A 149 14.87 -7.51 -7.71
N GLN A 150 14.46 -7.78 -8.95
CA GLN A 150 13.50 -8.83 -9.26
C GLN A 150 14.09 -10.21 -8.92
N ASP A 151 13.34 -10.97 -8.14
CA ASP A 151 13.53 -12.40 -7.91
C ASP A 151 12.35 -13.19 -8.53
N ASN A 152 12.56 -14.44 -8.87
CA ASN A 152 11.55 -15.31 -9.46
C ASN A 152 11.34 -16.60 -8.64
N GLU A 153 11.94 -16.67 -7.45
CA GLU A 153 11.80 -17.82 -6.57
C GLU A 153 11.11 -17.41 -5.26
N VAL A 154 9.95 -18.01 -5.02
CA VAL A 154 9.23 -17.87 -3.74
C VAL A 154 9.10 -19.24 -3.10
N PHE A 155 9.41 -19.31 -1.81
CA PHE A 155 9.34 -20.54 -1.03
C PHE A 155 8.52 -20.35 0.24
N TYR A 156 7.63 -21.28 0.53
CA TYR A 156 7.11 -21.45 1.88
C TYR A 156 7.97 -22.44 2.64
N LYS A 157 8.12 -22.19 3.93
CA LYS A 157 8.69 -23.14 4.88
C LYS A 157 7.62 -23.51 5.90
N ARG A 158 7.31 -24.80 5.97
CA ARG A 158 6.34 -25.35 6.90
C ARG A 158 6.92 -25.50 8.31
N GLU A 159 6.08 -25.68 9.31
CA GLU A 159 6.48 -25.88 10.72
C GLU A 159 7.41 -27.08 10.93
N ASP A 160 7.26 -28.14 10.12
CA ASP A 160 8.14 -29.31 10.12
C ASP A 160 9.52 -29.05 9.45
N GLY A 161 9.72 -27.84 8.92
CA GLY A 161 10.94 -27.41 8.24
C GLY A 161 10.97 -27.70 6.75
N ALA A 162 9.96 -28.38 6.19
CA ALA A 162 9.87 -28.64 4.75
C ALA A 162 9.78 -27.31 3.98
N LYS A 163 10.46 -27.25 2.83
CA LYS A 163 10.42 -26.09 1.93
C LYS A 163 9.73 -26.46 0.62
N GLU A 164 8.81 -25.62 0.20
CA GLU A 164 8.01 -25.80 -1.01
C GLU A 164 8.13 -24.55 -1.88
N LYS A 165 8.51 -24.73 -3.15
CA LYS A 165 8.55 -23.65 -4.14
C LYS A 165 7.14 -23.42 -4.68
N ILE A 166 6.78 -22.16 -4.90
CA ILE A 166 5.41 -21.77 -5.25
C ILE A 166 5.41 -21.05 -6.58
N GLU A 167 4.43 -21.38 -7.39
CA GLU A 167 4.27 -20.78 -8.72
C GLU A 167 3.65 -19.39 -8.63
N GLU A 168 4.18 -18.47 -9.44
CA GLU A 168 3.64 -17.13 -9.59
C GLU A 168 2.30 -17.19 -10.33
N VAL A 169 1.33 -16.40 -9.87
CA VAL A 169 0.17 -16.08 -10.70
C VAL A 169 0.56 -15.01 -11.70
N LYS A 170 0.68 -15.42 -12.96
CA LYS A 170 0.76 -14.46 -14.05
C LYS A 170 -0.62 -13.83 -14.23
N HIS A 171 -0.71 -12.54 -13.96
CA HIS A 171 -1.83 -11.73 -14.41
C HIS A 171 -1.47 -11.17 -15.80
N GLU A 172 -2.28 -11.52 -16.81
CA GLU A 172 -2.22 -10.92 -18.16
C GLU A 172 -2.60 -9.44 -18.13
#